data_AF-A0A7X6SJP4-F1
#
_entry.id   AF-A0A7X6SJP4-F1
#
_cell.length_a   1.000
_cell.length_b   1.000
_cell.length_c   1.000
_cell.angle_alpha   90.00
_cell.angle_beta   90.00
_cell.angle_gamma   90.00
#
_symmetry.space_group_name_H-M   'P 1'
#
loop_
_entity.id
_entity.type
_entity.pdbx_description
1 polymer ?
#
loop_
_entity_poly.entity_id
_entity_poly.type
_entity_poly.pdbx_seq_one_letter_code
_entity_poly.pdbx_strand_id
1 'polypeptide(L)'
;MPEYPTFDFDQIDFVTSDTHFSHARISELAERPFGTAAQMDVELIRRWNDTVAPESVVLHLGDLALGRIAESVPITAQLHGRRFLVPGNHDRVSARDAEQACHRTVHAAV
;
A
#
# COMPACT_ATOMS: atom_id res chain seq x y z
N MET A 1 -5.79 -20.63 23.62
CA MET A 1 -5.01 -19.97 22.56
C MET A 1 -5.70 -18.66 22.24
N PRO A 2 -4.99 -17.55 22.01
CA PRO A 2 -5.65 -16.32 21.59
C PRO A 2 -6.38 -16.55 20.26
N GLU A 3 -7.64 -16.15 20.19
CA GLU A 3 -8.37 -16.02 18.93
C GLU A 3 -7.80 -14.81 18.19
N TYR A 4 -7.12 -15.07 17.09
CA TYR A 4 -6.79 -14.00 16.15
C TYR A 4 -8.00 -13.78 15.25
N PRO A 5 -8.34 -12.52 14.93
CA PRO A 5 -9.35 -12.26 13.91
C PRO A 5 -8.96 -13.00 12.62
N THR A 6 -9.85 -13.87 12.15
CA THR A 6 -9.67 -14.60 10.90
C THR A 6 -9.97 -13.68 9.74
N PHE A 7 -9.01 -13.51 8.85
CA PHE A 7 -9.18 -12.75 7.61
C PHE A 7 -9.73 -13.69 6.53
N ASP A 8 -10.83 -13.28 5.88
CA ASP A 8 -11.42 -14.06 4.80
C ASP A 8 -10.64 -13.78 3.50
N PHE A 9 -9.73 -14.69 3.17
CA PHE A 9 -8.90 -14.58 1.96
C PHE A 9 -9.69 -14.76 0.67
N ASP A 10 -10.88 -15.36 0.71
CA ASP A 10 -11.72 -15.53 -0.48
C ASP A 10 -12.29 -14.18 -0.97
N GLN A 11 -12.17 -13.12 -0.17
CA GLN A 11 -12.54 -11.74 -0.53
C GLN A 11 -11.37 -10.91 -1.10
N ILE A 12 -10.21 -11.53 -1.34
CA ILE A 12 -8.99 -10.82 -1.77
C ILE A 12 -8.65 -11.20 -3.20
N ASP A 13 -8.61 -10.20 -4.08
CA ASP A 13 -8.23 -10.40 -5.47
C ASP A 13 -6.71 -10.42 -5.64
N PHE A 14 -5.98 -9.59 -4.88
CA PHE A 14 -4.53 -9.45 -4.99
C PHE A 14 -3.83 -9.35 -3.64
N VAL A 15 -2.62 -9.91 -3.57
CA VAL A 15 -1.70 -9.77 -2.44
C VAL A 15 -0.37 -9.21 -2.93
N THR A 16 0.16 -8.19 -2.26
CA THR A 16 1.45 -7.57 -2.61
C THR A 16 2.11 -6.93 -1.38
N SER A 17 3.34 -6.45 -1.51
CA SER A 17 4.09 -5.74 -0.45
C SER A 17 5.14 -4.82 -1.08
N ASP A 18 5.81 -4.00 -0.25
CA ASP A 18 7.08 -3.35 -0.60
C ASP A 18 7.00 -2.47 -1.87
N THR A 19 5.87 -1.78 -2.05
CA THR A 19 5.73 -0.87 -3.19
C THR A 19 6.75 0.28 -3.09
N HIS A 20 7.06 0.75 -1.87
CA HIS A 20 8.11 1.73 -1.57
C HIS A 20 7.99 3.05 -2.37
N PHE A 21 6.78 3.62 -2.46
CA PHE A 21 6.60 4.95 -3.07
C PHE A 21 7.50 5.99 -2.41
N SER A 22 8.01 6.94 -3.21
CA SER A 22 8.89 8.04 -2.76
C SER A 22 10.24 7.61 -2.15
N HIS A 23 10.58 6.31 -2.21
CA HIS A 23 11.83 5.80 -1.66
C HIS A 23 12.96 5.83 -2.70
N ALA A 24 13.62 6.98 -2.90
CA ALA A 24 14.66 7.14 -3.93
C ALA A 24 15.76 6.06 -3.89
N ARG A 25 16.20 5.66 -2.69
CA ARG A 25 17.28 4.68 -2.51
C ARG A 25 16.86 3.24 -2.82
N ILE A 26 15.55 2.92 -2.83
CA ILE A 26 15.11 1.54 -3.08
C ILE A 26 15.44 1.07 -4.49
N SER A 27 15.53 2.00 -5.45
CA SER A 27 15.87 1.64 -6.83
C SER A 27 17.28 1.04 -6.92
N GLU A 28 18.24 1.59 -6.16
CA GLU A 28 19.59 1.04 -6.08
C GLU A 28 19.63 -0.26 -5.26
N LEU A 29 18.96 -0.27 -4.10
CA LEU A 29 19.02 -1.39 -3.16
C LEU A 29 18.31 -2.66 -3.65
N ALA A 30 17.25 -2.49 -4.46
CA ALA A 30 16.44 -3.58 -5.00
C ALA A 30 16.57 -3.71 -6.53
N GLU A 31 17.62 -3.11 -7.12
CA GLU A 31 17.93 -3.19 -8.55
C GLU A 31 16.75 -2.79 -9.46
N ARG A 32 15.94 -1.80 -9.04
CA ARG A 32 14.84 -1.28 -9.87
C ARG A 32 15.40 -0.29 -10.90
N PRO A 33 15.00 -0.37 -12.17
CA PRO A 33 15.62 0.38 -13.26
C PRO A 33 15.07 1.82 -13.39
N PHE A 34 15.11 2.62 -12.32
CA PHE A 34 14.59 3.98 -12.31
C PHE A 34 15.66 5.01 -11.92
N GLY A 35 15.70 6.13 -12.66
CA GLY A 35 16.65 7.22 -12.38
C GLY A 35 16.22 8.12 -11.22
N THR A 36 14.94 8.12 -10.85
CA THR A 36 14.39 8.93 -9.75
C THR A 36 13.19 8.24 -9.09
N ALA A 37 12.90 8.59 -7.84
CA ALA A 37 11.69 8.15 -7.14
C ALA A 37 10.41 8.55 -7.90
N ALA A 38 10.35 9.77 -8.44
CA ALA A 38 9.18 10.23 -9.18
C ALA A 38 8.91 9.39 -10.44
N GLN A 39 9.95 9.00 -11.19
CA GLN A 39 9.80 8.10 -12.34
C GLN A 39 9.32 6.71 -11.92
N MET A 40 9.85 6.19 -10.81
CA MET A 40 9.41 4.93 -10.23
C MET A 40 7.94 5.01 -9.81
N ASP A 41 7.54 6.05 -9.08
CA ASP A 41 6.19 6.24 -8.57
C ASP A 41 5.16 6.25 -9.72
N VAL A 42 5.44 6.98 -10.81
CA VAL A 42 4.59 7.01 -12.01
C VAL A 42 4.44 5.63 -12.65
N GLU A 43 5.54 4.89 -12.81
CA GLU A 43 5.50 3.57 -13.43
C GLU A 43 4.81 2.53 -12.54
N LEU A 44 5.02 2.59 -11.22
CA LEU A 44 4.34 1.73 -10.26
C LEU A 44 2.82 1.98 -10.27
N ILE A 45 2.37 3.24 -10.29
CA ILE A 45 0.95 3.59 -10.42
C ILE A 45 0.38 3.03 -11.73
N ARG A 46 1.10 3.21 -12.85
CA ARG A 46 0.66 2.71 -14.16
C ARG A 46 0.49 1.20 -14.14
N ARG A 47 1.49 0.45 -13.68
CA ARG A 47 1.44 -1.03 -13.62
C ARG A 47 0.36 -1.53 -12.66
N TRP A 48 0.21 -0.86 -11.52
CA TRP A 48 -0.85 -1.16 -10.57
C TRP A 48 -2.22 -1.05 -11.24
N ASN A 49 -2.52 0.10 -11.85
CA ASN A 49 -3.84 0.37 -12.43
C ASN A 49 -4.13 -0.44 -13.70
N ASP A 50 -3.10 -0.95 -14.38
CA ASP A 50 -3.22 -1.88 -15.51
C ASP A 50 -3.62 -3.30 -15.06
N THR A 51 -3.34 -3.65 -13.80
CA THR A 51 -3.60 -4.99 -13.24
C THR A 51 -4.82 -5.01 -12.31
N VAL A 52 -4.97 -3.97 -11.49
CA VAL A 52 -5.97 -3.88 -10.42
C VAL A 52 -7.15 -3.05 -10.90
N ALA A 53 -8.34 -3.64 -10.87
CA ALA A 53 -9.58 -2.92 -11.20
C ALA A 53 -10.00 -2.02 -10.02
N PRO A 54 -10.74 -0.92 -10.26
CA PRO A 54 -11.22 -0.03 -9.20
C PRO A 54 -11.98 -0.72 -8.06
N GLU A 55 -12.70 -1.79 -8.37
CA GLU A 55 -13.50 -2.60 -7.45
C GLU A 55 -12.73 -3.72 -6.74
N SER A 56 -11.50 -4.01 -7.17
CA SER A 56 -10.70 -5.09 -6.59
C SER A 56 -10.30 -4.80 -5.15
N VAL A 57 -10.10 -5.85 -4.36
CA VAL A 57 -9.59 -5.80 -3.00
C VAL A 57 -8.14 -6.29 -2.99
N VAL A 58 -7.25 -5.45 -2.45
CA VAL A 58 -5.82 -5.73 -2.36
C VAL A 58 -5.38 -5.79 -0.91
N LEU A 59 -4.75 -6.89 -0.52
CA LEU A 59 -4.03 -7.00 0.75
C LEU A 59 -2.56 -6.58 0.54
N HIS A 60 -2.16 -5.48 1.16
CA HIS A 60 -0.79 -4.96 1.10
C HIS A 60 -0.05 -5.24 2.40
N LEU A 61 1.04 -6.02 2.33
CA LEU A 61 1.80 -6.49 3.49
C LEU A 61 2.95 -5.54 3.88
N GLY A 62 2.64 -4.25 3.94
CA GLY A 62 3.56 -3.24 4.47
C GLY A 62 4.52 -2.61 3.47
N ASP A 63 5.18 -1.55 3.92
CA ASP A 63 6.15 -0.74 3.19
C ASP A 63 5.59 -0.16 1.89
N LEU A 64 4.40 0.45 2.00
CA LEU A 64 3.70 1.04 0.87
C LEU A 64 4.40 2.31 0.38
N ALA A 65 4.77 3.20 1.30
CA ALA A 65 5.34 4.51 0.96
C ALA A 65 6.31 5.02 2.05
N LEU A 66 7.39 5.69 1.62
CA LEU A 66 8.35 6.34 2.50
C LEU A 66 8.10 7.85 2.54
N GLY A 67 7.86 8.41 3.74
CA GLY A 67 7.73 9.85 3.93
C GLY A 67 6.69 10.23 4.97
N ARG A 68 6.17 11.46 4.89
CA ARG A 68 5.05 11.88 5.74
C ARG A 68 3.74 11.32 5.15
N ILE A 69 2.79 10.96 6.02
CA ILE A 69 1.45 10.51 5.58
C ILE A 69 0.82 11.51 4.62
N ALA A 70 0.92 12.81 4.92
CA ALA A 70 0.39 13.88 4.07
C ALA A 70 0.97 13.91 2.64
N GLU A 71 2.20 13.40 2.44
CA GLU A 71 2.84 13.28 1.12
C GLU A 71 2.49 11.96 0.44
N SER A 72 2.28 10.90 1.22
CA SER A 72 1.95 9.56 0.72
C SER A 72 0.49 9.43 0.30
N VAL A 73 -0.43 10.15 0.95
CA VAL A 73 -1.87 10.10 0.66
C VAL A 73 -2.19 10.49 -0.79
N PRO A 74 -1.69 11.61 -1.36
CA PRO A 74 -1.96 11.96 -2.76
C PRO A 74 -1.44 10.93 -3.78
N ILE A 75 -0.30 10.28 -3.50
CA ILE A 75 0.28 9.27 -4.39
C ILE A 75 -0.56 7.99 -4.33
N THR A 76 -0.83 7.51 -3.12
CA THR A 76 -1.58 6.27 -2.90
C THR A 76 -3.06 6.40 -3.31
N ALA A 77 -3.64 7.60 -3.29
CA ALA A 77 -5.01 7.85 -3.76
C ALA A 77 -5.19 7.58 -5.27
N GLN A 78 -4.11 7.53 -6.05
CA GLN A 78 -4.17 7.26 -7.50
C GLN A 78 -4.28 5.76 -7.84
N LEU A 79 -4.06 4.87 -6.87
CA LEU A 79 -4.12 3.43 -7.11
C LEU A 79 -5.56 2.92 -7.09
N HIS A 80 -5.91 2.13 -8.10
CA HIS A 80 -7.16 1.38 -8.15
C HIS A 80 -7.28 0.37 -7.02
N GLY A 81 -8.52 0.02 -6.69
CA GLY A 81 -8.84 -1.00 -5.71
C GLY A 81 -8.86 -0.48 -4.27
N ARG A 82 -9.63 -1.19 -3.46
CA ARG A 82 -9.67 -1.04 -2.01
C ARG A 82 -8.49 -1.77 -1.41
N ARG A 83 -7.76 -1.11 -0.50
CA ARG A 83 -6.55 -1.68 0.09
C ARG A 83 -6.70 -1.90 1.58
N PHE A 84 -6.38 -3.12 2.03
CA PHE A 84 -6.10 -3.43 3.42
C PHE A 84 -4.59 -3.38 3.62
N LEU A 85 -4.12 -2.49 4.50
CA LEU A 85 -2.69 -2.36 4.78
C LEU A 85 -2.37 -3.04 6.11
N VAL A 86 -1.47 -4.03 6.06
CA VAL A 86 -0.74 -4.51 7.23
C VAL A 86 0.52 -3.65 7.33
N PRO A 87 0.71 -2.83 8.37
CA PRO A 87 1.84 -1.90 8.43
C PRO A 87 3.20 -2.61 8.43
N GLY A 88 4.10 -2.15 7.56
CA GLY A 88 5.51 -2.52 7.55
C GLY A 88 6.35 -1.65 8.47
N ASN A 89 7.65 -1.92 8.57
CA ASN A 89 8.55 -1.17 9.44
C ASN A 89 8.87 0.23 8.92
N HIS A 90 8.66 0.49 7.62
CA HIS A 90 8.80 1.83 7.04
C HIS A 90 7.50 2.64 7.06
N ASP A 91 6.35 1.99 7.26
CA ASP A 91 5.09 2.68 7.43
C ASP A 91 5.05 3.30 8.84
N ARG A 92 5.10 4.63 8.94
CA ARG A 92 5.04 5.36 10.21
C ARG A 92 3.60 5.40 10.73
N VAL A 93 3.09 4.22 11.10
CA VAL A 93 1.75 4.02 11.65
C VAL A 93 1.93 3.88 13.16
N SER A 94 1.25 4.70 13.97
CA SER A 94 1.22 4.40 15.41
C SER A 94 0.49 3.06 15.63
N ALA A 95 0.80 2.31 16.69
CA ALA A 95 0.12 1.04 16.97
C ALA A 95 -1.42 1.19 17.01
N ARG A 96 -1.91 2.39 17.36
CA ARG A 96 -3.33 2.75 17.38
C ARG A 96 -3.91 2.98 15.98
N ASP A 97 -3.10 3.45 15.03
CA ASP A 97 -3.48 3.67 13.64
C ASP A 97 -3.45 2.35 12.84
N ALA A 98 -2.63 1.38 13.24
CA ALA A 98 -2.52 0.06 12.62
C ALA A 98 -3.79 -0.78 12.82
N GLU A 99 -4.28 -0.82 14.06
CA GLU A 99 -5.54 -1.47 14.41
C GLU A 99 -6.73 -0.79 13.73
N GLN A 100 -6.69 0.55 13.63
CA GLN A 100 -7.73 1.34 12.98
C GLN A 100 -7.69 1.26 11.45
N ALA A 101 -6.53 1.07 10.82
CA ALA A 101 -6.38 0.79 9.39
C ALA A 101 -6.89 -0.62 9.02
N CYS A 102 -6.72 -1.59 9.93
CA CYS A 102 -7.29 -2.93 9.79
C CYS A 102 -8.82 -2.93 9.99
N HIS A 103 -9.34 -2.11 10.91
CA HIS A 103 -10.79 -1.99 11.18
C HIS A 103 -11.55 -0.99 10.31
N ARG A 104 -10.91 0.07 9.78
CA ARG A 104 -11.55 1.06 8.88
C ARG A 104 -11.45 0.65 7.43
N THR A 105 -12.12 -0.46 7.15
CA THR A 105 -12.65 -0.73 5.82
C THR A 105 -14.17 -0.50 5.83
N VAL A 106 -14.62 0.66 6.30
CA VAL A 106 -16.00 1.13 6.08
C VAL A 106 -16.01 2.66 6.05
N HIS A 107 -16.39 3.23 4.90
CA HIS A 107 -16.70 4.66 4.65
C HIS A 107 -15.58 5.70 4.78
N ALA A 108 -14.92 6.04 3.66
CA ALA A 108 -14.55 7.43 3.32
C ALA A 108 -14.03 7.52 1.87
N ALA A 109 -14.94 7.70 0.92
CA ALA A 109 -14.73 8.46 -0.32
C ALA A 109 -16.12 8.81 -0.87
N VAL A 110 -16.67 9.91 -0.35
CA VAL A 110 -17.57 10.80 -1.11
C VAL A 110 -16.68 11.92 -1.63
#